data_AF-A0A962FHA1-F1
#
_entry.id   AF-A0A962FHA1-F1
#
_cell.length_a   1.000
_cell.length_b   1.000
_cell.length_c   1.000
_cell.angle_alpha   90.00
_cell.angle_beta   90.00
_cell.angle_gamma   90.00
#
_symmetry.space_group_name_H-M   'P 1'
#
loop_
_entity.id
_entity.type
_entity.pdbx_description
1 polymer ?
#
loop_
_entity_poly.entity_id
_entity_poly.type
_entity_poly.pdbx_seq_one_letter_code
_entity_poly.pdbx_strand_id
1 'polypeptide(L)'
;AIVIPQFLDQIGTRLTQTRPDLIKDLNVVMEQIKPEFDKRVETMIDAAGRLYAERMSEQELKDVAAFFKSASGVKYVEQQPLVLNALYVSMQRWQQQMSQDMMTRVREEMTKKGHQL
;
A
#
# COMPACT_ATOMS: atom_id res chain seq x y z
N ALA A 1 10.74 4.05 6.82
CA ALA A 1 10.15 3.91 5.48
C ALA A 1 10.63 2.61 4.86
N ILE A 2 9.73 1.73 4.44
CA ILE A 2 10.06 0.38 3.92
C ILE A 2 10.67 0.43 2.50
N VAL A 3 10.59 1.60 1.86
CA VAL A 3 10.90 1.81 0.44
C VAL A 3 12.39 1.68 0.11
N ILE A 4 13.29 2.27 0.92
CA ILE A 4 14.74 2.25 0.63
C ILE A 4 15.33 0.83 0.75
N PRO A 5 15.09 0.07 1.84
CA PRO A 5 15.54 -1.32 1.92
C PRO A 5 15.01 -2.18 0.76
N GLN A 6 13.74 -1.99 0.40
CA GLN A 6 13.12 -2.77 -0.68
C GLN A 6 13.76 -2.49 -2.05
N PHE A 7 14.14 -1.24 -2.34
CA PHE A 7 14.88 -0.92 -3.57
C PHE A 7 16.30 -1.49 -3.56
N LEU A 8 17.01 -1.41 -2.42
CA LEU A 8 18.35 -1.99 -2.29
C LEU A 8 18.31 -3.51 -2.48
N ASP A 9 17.33 -4.21 -1.89
CA ASP A 9 17.14 -5.66 -2.06
C ASP A 9 16.84 -6.05 -3.51
N GLN A 10 16.04 -5.25 -4.22
CA GLN A 10 15.76 -5.47 -5.64
C GLN A 10 17.01 -5.31 -6.51
N ILE A 11 17.83 -4.29 -6.23
CA ILE A 11 19.12 -4.09 -6.91
C ILE A 11 20.06 -5.27 -6.62
N GLY A 12 20.17 -5.65 -5.34
CA GLY A 12 20.93 -6.80 -4.87
C GLY A 12 20.55 -8.08 -5.61
N THR A 13 19.27 -8.44 -5.59
CA THR A 13 18.74 -9.64 -6.24
C THR A 13 19.06 -9.66 -7.74
N ARG A 14 18.84 -8.54 -8.44
CA ARG A 14 19.04 -8.47 -9.90
C ARG A 14 20.52 -8.57 -10.29
N LEU A 15 21.39 -7.90 -9.55
CA LEU A 15 22.81 -7.88 -9.87
C LEU A 15 23.47 -9.22 -9.54
N THR A 16 23.13 -9.83 -8.41
CA THR A 16 23.72 -11.11 -7.97
C THR A 16 23.26 -12.29 -8.82
N GLN A 17 22.07 -12.23 -9.45
CA GLN A 17 21.62 -13.19 -10.46
C GLN A 17 22.53 -13.25 -11.70
N THR A 18 23.12 -12.11 -12.10
CA THR A 18 23.94 -12.02 -13.34
C THR A 18 25.43 -11.93 -13.04
N ARG A 19 25.80 -11.51 -11.83
CA ARG A 19 27.17 -11.25 -11.37
C ARG A 19 27.35 -11.73 -9.91
N PRO A 20 27.34 -13.05 -9.66
CA PRO A 20 27.51 -13.59 -8.32
C PRO A 20 28.91 -13.31 -7.74
N ASP A 21 29.91 -13.09 -8.60
CA ASP A 21 31.27 -12.68 -8.23
C ASP A 21 31.29 -11.36 -7.44
N LEU A 22 30.30 -10.48 -7.66
CA LEU A 22 30.26 -9.13 -7.08
C LEU A 22 29.48 -9.04 -5.76
N ILE A 23 28.91 -10.14 -5.23
CA ILE A 23 28.04 -10.11 -4.04
C ILE A 23 28.68 -9.36 -2.87
N LYS A 24 29.96 -9.65 -2.60
CA LYS A 24 30.67 -9.07 -1.44
C LYS A 24 30.81 -7.56 -1.56
N ASP A 25 31.29 -7.09 -2.71
CA ASP A 25 31.49 -5.65 -2.95
C ASP A 25 30.15 -4.92 -3.06
N LEU A 26 29.14 -5.56 -3.65
CA LEU A 26 27.78 -5.04 -3.72
C LEU A 26 27.19 -4.79 -2.33
N ASN A 27 27.33 -5.73 -1.41
CA ASN A 27 26.84 -5.56 -0.03
C ASN A 27 27.51 -4.37 0.66
N VAL A 28 28.83 -4.23 0.50
CA VAL A 28 29.59 -3.09 1.05
C VAL A 28 29.10 -1.76 0.46
N VAL A 29 28.90 -1.69 -0.86
CA VAL A 29 28.41 -0.47 -1.53
C VAL A 29 26.98 -0.15 -1.09
N MET A 30 26.09 -1.15 -1.00
CA MET A 30 24.72 -0.94 -0.55
C MET A 30 24.66 -0.38 0.88
N GLU A 31 25.50 -0.87 1.78
CA GLU A 31 25.63 -0.32 3.14
C GLU A 31 26.17 1.13 3.13
N GLN A 32 27.14 1.43 2.27
CA GLN A 32 27.73 2.76 2.16
C GLN A 32 26.77 3.82 1.62
N ILE A 33 25.94 3.47 0.63
CA ILE A 33 25.01 4.42 0.02
C ILE A 33 23.71 4.57 0.82
N LYS A 34 23.35 3.57 1.65
CA LYS A 34 22.10 3.56 2.41
C LYS A 34 21.85 4.88 3.18
N PRO A 35 22.82 5.47 3.92
CA PRO A 35 22.60 6.72 4.64
C PRO A 35 22.26 7.92 3.72
N GLU A 36 22.78 7.97 2.49
CA GLU A 36 22.42 9.01 1.53
C GLU A 36 20.93 8.92 1.16
N PHE A 37 20.47 7.71 0.89
CA PHE A 37 19.10 7.44 0.50
C PHE A 37 18.12 7.56 1.67
N ASP A 38 18.53 7.22 2.90
CA ASP A 38 17.75 7.48 4.11
C ASP A 38 17.46 8.98 4.28
N LYS A 39 18.43 9.87 4.00
CA LYS A 39 18.20 11.33 4.02
C LYS A 39 17.16 11.81 3.01
N ARG A 40 17.02 11.12 1.87
CA ARG A 40 15.98 11.47 0.87
C ARG A 40 14.57 11.18 1.38
N VAL A 41 14.42 10.25 2.31
CA VAL A 41 13.14 9.99 2.98
C VAL A 41 12.73 11.19 3.83
N GLU A 42 13.67 11.81 4.55
CA GLU A 42 13.39 13.01 5.33
C GLU A 42 12.86 14.15 4.46
N THR A 43 13.40 14.31 3.25
CA THR A 43 12.92 15.34 2.30
C THR A 43 11.47 15.11 1.89
N MET A 44 11.05 13.86 1.73
CA MET A 44 9.66 13.51 1.43
C MET A 44 8.75 13.69 2.65
N ILE A 45 9.24 13.38 3.86
CA ILE A 45 8.51 13.62 5.12
C ILE A 45 8.25 15.11 5.29
N ASP A 46 9.25 15.96 5.05
CA ASP A 46 9.11 17.42 5.13
C ASP A 46 8.10 17.94 4.10
N ALA A 47 8.17 17.45 2.86
CA ALA A 47 7.21 17.81 1.82
C ALA A 47 5.78 17.44 2.21
N ALA A 48 5.57 16.23 2.75
CA ALA A 48 4.27 15.80 3.24
C ALA A 48 3.78 16.67 4.41
N GLY A 49 4.67 16.98 5.37
CA GLY A 49 4.36 17.86 6.49
C GLY A 49 3.88 19.25 6.04
N ARG A 50 4.54 19.84 5.04
CA ARG A 50 4.12 21.11 4.44
C ARG A 50 2.75 21.02 3.79
N LEU A 51 2.48 19.96 3.02
CA LEU A 51 1.17 19.76 2.38
C LEU A 51 0.03 19.65 3.39
N TYR A 52 0.27 19.00 4.54
CA TYR A 52 -0.70 18.97 5.64
C TYR A 52 -0.86 20.35 6.29
N ALA A 53 0.23 21.06 6.58
CA ALA A 53 0.20 22.38 7.19
C ALA A 53 -0.48 23.45 6.33
N GLU A 54 -0.46 23.30 5.00
CA GLU A 54 -1.22 24.17 4.07
C GLU A 54 -2.74 23.98 4.15
N ARG A 55 -3.21 22.85 4.68
CA ARG A 55 -4.62 22.41 4.61
C ARG A 55 -5.30 22.24 5.96
N MET A 56 -4.51 22.21 7.03
CA MET A 56 -4.98 21.94 8.39
C MET A 56 -4.43 22.98 9.34
N SER A 57 -5.23 23.38 10.31
CA SER A 57 -4.80 24.23 11.41
C SER A 57 -3.82 23.49 12.33
N GLU A 58 -3.04 24.25 13.11
CA GLU A 58 -2.13 23.69 14.11
C GLU A 58 -2.87 22.77 15.11
N GLN A 59 -4.10 23.15 15.50
CA GLN A 59 -4.90 22.35 16.43
C GLN A 59 -5.30 20.99 15.82
N GLU A 60 -5.79 20.98 14.57
CA GLU A 60 -6.18 19.74 13.90
C GLU A 60 -4.98 18.81 13.70
N LEU A 61 -3.80 19.37 13.37
CA LEU A 61 -2.56 18.59 13.28
C LEU A 61 -2.17 17.97 14.63
N LYS A 62 -2.32 18.71 15.73
CA LYS A 62 -2.09 18.19 17.08
C LYS A 62 -3.05 17.06 17.44
N ASP A 63 -4.33 17.20 17.09
CA ASP A 63 -5.34 16.18 17.36
C ASP A 63 -5.08 14.90 16.56
N VAL A 64 -4.72 15.03 15.28
CA VAL A 64 -4.30 13.89 14.44
C VAL A 64 -3.05 13.22 15.01
N ALA A 65 -2.05 14.00 15.42
CA ALA A 65 -0.85 13.46 16.04
C ALA A 65 -1.15 12.74 17.37
N ALA A 66 -2.06 13.26 18.18
CA ALA A 66 -2.50 12.62 19.42
C ALA A 66 -3.22 11.30 19.14
N PHE A 67 -4.08 11.24 18.12
CA PHE A 67 -4.73 10.01 17.70
C PHE A 67 -3.71 8.95 17.30
N PHE A 68 -2.79 9.26 16.38
CA PHE A 68 -1.80 8.28 15.89
C PHE A 68 -0.79 7.83 16.97
N LYS A 69 -0.59 8.63 18.03
CA LYS A 69 0.21 8.23 19.20
C LYS A 69 -0.55 7.37 20.21
N SER A 70 -1.88 7.35 20.17
CA SER A 70 -2.70 6.53 21.06
C SER A 70 -2.55 5.04 20.73
N ALA A 71 -2.85 4.16 21.70
CA ALA A 71 -2.84 2.71 21.48
C ALA A 71 -3.76 2.29 20.32
N SER A 72 -4.92 2.92 20.20
CA SER A 72 -5.87 2.69 19.11
C SER A 72 -5.32 3.16 17.76
N GLY A 73 -4.66 4.32 17.70
CA GLY A 73 -4.06 4.84 16.48
C GLY A 73 -2.90 3.97 15.98
N VAL A 74 -2.02 3.54 16.88
CA VAL A 74 -0.96 2.57 16.56
C VAL A 74 -1.57 1.28 16.01
N LYS A 75 -2.56 0.71 16.71
CA LYS A 75 -3.24 -0.51 16.26
C LYS A 75 -3.91 -0.31 14.89
N TYR A 76 -4.52 0.84 14.65
CA TYR A 76 -5.17 1.17 13.38
C TYR A 76 -4.17 1.15 12.21
N VAL A 77 -3.01 1.81 12.37
CA VAL A 77 -1.95 1.83 11.34
C VAL A 77 -1.39 0.43 11.10
N GLU A 78 -1.16 -0.35 12.16
CA GLU A 78 -0.70 -1.74 12.05
C GLU A 78 -1.69 -2.65 11.29
N GLN A 79 -2.99 -2.46 11.50
CA GLN A 79 -4.02 -3.30 10.89
C GLN A 79 -4.40 -2.87 9.46
N GLN A 80 -4.09 -1.63 9.05
CA GLN A 80 -4.49 -1.10 7.74
C GLN A 80 -4.13 -2.04 6.56
N PRO A 81 -2.89 -2.55 6.41
CA PRO A 81 -2.55 -3.43 5.29
C PRO A 81 -3.38 -4.72 5.27
N LEU A 82 -3.63 -5.30 6.43
CA LEU A 82 -4.43 -6.53 6.56
C LEU A 82 -5.90 -6.27 6.20
N VAL A 83 -6.45 -5.15 6.68
CA VAL A 83 -7.82 -4.74 6.36
C VAL A 83 -7.98 -4.46 4.87
N LEU A 84 -7.05 -3.74 4.24
CA LEU A 84 -7.10 -3.45 2.80
C LEU A 84 -7.02 -4.73 1.96
N ASN A 85 -6.16 -5.69 2.34
CA ASN A 85 -6.09 -7.00 1.67
C ASN A 85 -7.39 -7.80 1.82
N ALA A 86 -7.96 -7.83 3.03
CA ALA A 86 -9.22 -8.52 3.30
C ALA A 86 -10.40 -7.86 2.56
N LEU A 87 -10.39 -6.53 2.45
CA LEU A 87 -11.39 -5.76 1.70
C LEU A 87 -11.33 -6.09 0.21
N TYR A 88 -10.15 -6.17 -0.38
CA TYR A 88 -9.98 -6.55 -1.79
C TYR A 88 -10.60 -7.92 -2.10
N VAL A 89 -10.30 -8.93 -1.29
CA VAL A 89 -10.86 -10.29 -1.46
C VAL A 89 -12.39 -10.28 -1.30
N SER A 90 -12.89 -9.52 -0.32
CA SER A 90 -14.33 -9.38 -0.09
C SER A 90 -15.03 -8.70 -1.27
N MET A 91 -14.41 -7.70 -1.87
CA MET A 91 -14.93 -7.00 -3.04
C MET A 91 -15.00 -7.92 -4.27
N GLN A 92 -14.00 -8.76 -4.50
CA GLN A 92 -14.04 -9.76 -5.58
C GLN A 92 -15.22 -10.74 -5.39
N ARG A 93 -15.44 -11.23 -4.17
CA ARG A 93 -16.57 -12.13 -3.87
C ARG A 93 -17.92 -11.43 -4.11
N TRP A 94 -18.04 -10.19 -3.63
CA TRP A 94 -19.25 -9.39 -3.84
C TRP A 94 -19.55 -9.17 -5.33
N GLN A 95 -18.53 -8.86 -6.14
CA GLN A 95 -18.69 -8.70 -7.60
C GLN A 95 -19.18 -10.00 -8.28
N GLN A 96 -18.65 -11.15 -7.89
CA GLN A 96 -19.08 -12.45 -8.44
C GLN A 96 -20.54 -12.74 -8.09
N GLN A 97 -20.93 -12.52 -6.83
CA GLN A 97 -22.30 -12.72 -6.40
C GLN A 97 -23.27 -11.78 -7.12
N MET A 98 -22.92 -10.49 -7.20
CA MET A 98 -23.72 -9.49 -7.91
C MET A 98 -23.92 -9.88 -9.38
N SER A 99 -22.88 -10.36 -10.06
CA SER A 99 -23.00 -10.81 -11.45
C SER A 99 -23.96 -11.99 -11.59
N GLN A 100 -23.92 -12.97 -10.68
CA GLN A 100 -24.83 -14.10 -10.67
C GLN A 100 -26.28 -13.67 -10.43
N ASP A 101 -26.50 -12.80 -9.46
CA ASP A 101 -27.83 -12.26 -9.12
C ASP A 101 -28.41 -11.47 -10.29
N MET A 102 -27.59 -10.62 -10.93
CA MET A 102 -27.98 -9.88 -12.13
C MET A 102 -28.35 -10.82 -13.29
N MET A 103 -27.53 -11.85 -13.56
CA MET A 103 -27.82 -12.80 -14.64
C MET A 103 -29.09 -13.61 -14.38
N THR A 104 -29.33 -14.02 -13.13
CA THR A 104 -30.57 -14.67 -12.72
C THR A 104 -31.76 -13.76 -13.00
N ARG A 105 -31.68 -12.49 -12.57
CA ARG A 105 -32.76 -11.53 -12.79
C ARG A 105 -33.01 -11.26 -14.27
N VAL A 106 -31.97 -11.13 -15.08
CA VAL A 106 -32.10 -10.95 -16.53
C VAL A 106 -32.82 -12.14 -17.17
N ARG A 107 -32.46 -13.38 -16.79
CA ARG A 107 -33.14 -14.58 -17.31
C ARG A 107 -34.63 -14.62 -16.93
N GLU A 108 -34.96 -14.28 -15.69
CA GLU A 108 -36.35 -14.19 -15.24
C GLU A 108 -37.17 -13.19 -16.09
N GLU A 109 -36.63 -11.99 -16.31
CA GLU A 109 -37.31 -10.95 -17.08
C GLU A 109 -37.42 -11.30 -18.57
N MET A 110 -36.42 -11.97 -19.14
CA MET A 110 -36.47 -12.44 -20.53
C MET A 110 -37.45 -13.60 -20.70
N THR A 111 -37.54 -14.50 -19.72
CA THR A 111 -38.53 -15.58 -19.70
C THR A 111 -39.96 -15.02 -19.70
N LYS A 112 -40.23 -13.98 -18.90
CA LYS A 112 -41.53 -13.28 -18.91
C LYS A 112 -41.87 -12.65 -20.27
N LYS A 113 -40.86 -12.34 -21.08
CA LYS A 113 -41.00 -11.81 -22.45
C LYS A 113 -41.11 -12.92 -23.52
N GLY A 114 -41.09 -14.19 -23.11
CA GLY A 114 -41.19 -15.34 -24.02
C GLY A 114 -39.87 -15.79 -24.63
N HIS A 115 -38.73 -15.32 -24.09
CA HIS A 115 -37.39 -15.72 -24.52
C HIS A 115 -36.72 -16.60 -23.45
N GLN A 116 -36.27 -17.80 -23.80
CA GLN A 116 -35.43 -18.63 -22.93
C GLN A 116 -33.94 -18.30 -23.12
N LEU A 117 -33.23 -18.08 -22.00
CA LEU A 117 -31.81 -17.74 -21.90
C LEU A 117 -31.10 -18.59 -20.84
#